data_AF-A0A453DJV0-F1
#
_entry.id   AF-A0A453DJV0-F1
#
_cell.length_a   1.000
_cell.length_b   1.000
_cell.length_c   1.000
_cell.angle_alpha   90.00
_cell.angle_beta   90.00
_cell.angle_gamma   90.00
#
_symmetry.space_group_name_H-M   'P 1'
#
loop_
_entity.id
_entity.type
_entity.pdbx_description
1 polymer ?
#
loop_
_entity_poly.entity_id
_entity_poly.type
_entity_poly.pdbx_seq_one_letter_code
_entity_poly.pdbx_strand_id
1 'polypeptide(L)'
;MKIWGCTGSHHDSQFELSLQQIGVDMLGTGAPPSIPRQQKDDGETKRSIHDALCVARNLIINNSIVYGGGSAEISCSIVVEAAADRHPEVEQYAIRVFPDALDAISTSFT
;
A
#
# COMPACT_ATOMS: atom_id res chain seq x y z
N MET A 1 -4.53 -32.39 7.13
CA MET A 1 -5.95 -32.66 7.50
C MET A 1 -6.16 -32.24 8.96
N LYS A 2 -7.25 -31.52 9.26
CA LYS A 2 -7.55 -30.65 10.45
C LYS A 2 -7.04 -29.20 10.26
N ILE A 3 -7.82 -28.22 9.79
CA ILE A 3 -9.15 -27.65 10.14
C ILE A 3 -9.07 -26.64 11.31
N TRP A 4 -9.13 -25.35 10.95
CA TRP A 4 -9.61 -24.11 11.61
C TRP A 4 -9.80 -24.05 13.15
N GLY A 5 -9.23 -23.02 13.80
CA GLY A 5 -9.85 -22.38 14.99
C GLY A 5 -8.95 -21.40 15.76
N CYS A 6 -9.29 -20.09 15.72
CA CYS A 6 -9.07 -19.00 16.72
C CYS A 6 -7.66 -18.80 17.34
N THR A 7 -7.01 -17.62 17.26
CA THR A 7 -7.26 -16.40 18.06
C THR A 7 -6.73 -15.18 17.27
N GLY A 8 -7.39 -14.03 17.15
CA GLY A 8 -7.90 -13.19 18.22
C GLY A 8 -6.90 -12.08 18.56
N SER A 9 -6.58 -11.17 17.63
CA SER A 9 -5.90 -9.90 17.96
C SER A 9 -6.92 -8.89 18.44
N HIS A 10 -6.98 -8.73 19.76
CA HIS A 10 -7.89 -7.91 20.57
C HIS A 10 -7.85 -6.39 20.30
N HIS A 11 -7.22 -5.95 19.21
CA HIS A 11 -6.99 -4.53 18.88
C HIS A 11 -7.84 -4.01 17.69
N ASP A 12 -8.44 -4.90 16.89
CA ASP A 12 -9.27 -4.50 15.73
C ASP A 12 -10.72 -4.18 16.12
N SER A 13 -11.16 -4.57 17.32
CA SER A 13 -12.53 -4.37 17.80
C SER A 13 -12.83 -2.96 18.32
N GLN A 14 -11.81 -2.18 18.69
CA GLN A 14 -12.00 -0.82 19.20
C GLN A 14 -12.24 0.22 18.09
N PHE A 15 -11.60 0.03 16.92
CA PHE A 15 -11.75 0.98 15.80
C PHE A 15 -13.14 0.87 15.15
N GLU A 16 -13.63 -0.37 14.95
CA GLU A 16 -14.97 -0.67 14.44
C GLU A 16 -16.10 -0.16 15.36
N LEU A 17 -15.93 -0.20 16.69
CA LEU A 17 -16.91 0.33 17.65
C LEU A 17 -16.97 1.86 17.65
N SER A 18 -15.84 2.55 17.41
CA SER A 18 -15.82 4.02 17.35
C SER A 18 -16.54 4.56 16.12
N LEU A 19 -16.44 3.87 14.98
CA LEU A 19 -17.11 4.26 13.74
C LEU A 19 -18.61 3.95 13.75
N GLN A 20 -19.04 2.92 14.48
CA GLN A 20 -20.47 2.66 14.69
C GLN A 20 -21.13 3.72 15.60
N GLN A 21 -20.39 4.31 16.54
CA GLN A 21 -20.95 5.35 17.42
C GLN A 21 -21.12 6.71 16.73
N ILE A 22 -20.32 7.03 15.71
CA ILE A 22 -20.42 8.30 14.97
C ILE A 22 -21.58 8.28 13.94
N GLY A 23 -22.05 7.09 13.52
CA GLY A 23 -23.06 6.94 12.45
C GLY A 23 -24.50 6.62 12.87
N VAL A 24 -24.78 6.35 14.16
CA VAL A 24 -26.08 5.77 14.58
C VAL A 24 -27.02 6.75 15.31
N ASP A 25 -26.62 8.01 15.52
CA ASP A 25 -27.44 8.97 16.28
C ASP A 25 -28.30 9.93 15.42
N MET A 26 -28.54 9.65 14.13
CA MET A 26 -29.30 10.55 13.24
C MET A 26 -30.38 9.88 12.36
N LEU A 27 -31.01 8.77 12.79
CA LEU A 27 -32.28 8.38 12.17
C LEU A 27 -33.19 7.57 13.12
N GLY A 28 -33.95 8.29 13.95
CA GLY A 28 -35.22 7.80 14.46
C GLY A 28 -36.23 7.59 13.30
N THR A 29 -37.00 6.51 13.40
CA THR A 29 -38.28 6.24 12.72
C THR A 29 -38.34 6.45 11.20
N GLY A 30 -38.23 5.36 10.45
CA GLY A 30 -38.62 5.30 9.05
C GLY A 30 -37.82 4.26 8.30
N ALA A 31 -38.48 3.17 7.91
CA ALA A 31 -37.86 2.07 7.17
C ALA A 31 -37.13 2.58 5.90
N PRO A 32 -35.82 2.34 5.74
CA PRO A 32 -35.17 2.58 4.46
C PRO A 32 -35.64 1.54 3.43
N PRO A 33 -35.69 1.90 2.14
CA PRO A 33 -36.07 0.98 1.06
C PRO A 33 -35.14 -0.25 1.09
N SER A 34 -35.73 -1.42 0.85
CA SER A 34 -35.07 -2.72 0.78
C SER A 34 -34.13 -2.81 -0.42
N ILE A 35 -33.00 -2.11 -0.36
CA ILE A 35 -31.80 -2.48 -1.10
C ILE A 35 -31.27 -3.71 -0.37
N PRO A 36 -30.99 -4.84 -1.06
CA PRO A 36 -30.32 -5.95 -0.42
C PRO A 36 -28.96 -5.45 0.08
N ARG A 37 -28.86 -5.12 1.37
CA ARG A 37 -27.58 -4.93 2.07
C ARG A 37 -26.91 -6.31 2.21
N GLN A 38 -26.57 -6.88 1.08
CA GLN A 38 -25.54 -7.89 0.95
C GLN A 38 -24.33 -7.15 0.39
N GLN A 39 -23.84 -6.12 1.10
CA GLN A 39 -22.45 -5.73 0.92
C GLN A 39 -21.67 -6.87 1.58
N LYS A 40 -21.45 -7.93 0.80
CA LYS A 40 -20.46 -8.92 1.14
C LYS A 40 -19.17 -8.12 1.14
N ASP A 41 -18.69 -7.75 2.33
CA ASP A 41 -17.40 -7.11 2.47
C ASP A 41 -16.36 -8.16 2.10
N ASP A 42 -16.12 -8.29 0.80
CA ASP A 42 -15.04 -9.10 0.29
C ASP A 42 -13.76 -8.59 0.96
N GLY A 43 -12.95 -9.49 1.51
CA GLY A 43 -11.74 -9.11 2.26
C GLY A 43 -10.80 -8.20 1.46
N GLU A 44 -10.91 -8.24 0.12
CA GLU A 44 -10.22 -7.36 -0.81
C GLU A 44 -10.63 -5.89 -0.65
N THR A 45 -11.91 -5.58 -0.45
CA THR A 45 -12.40 -4.20 -0.26
C THR A 45 -11.81 -3.60 1.03
N LYS A 46 -11.75 -4.38 2.12
CA LYS A 46 -11.14 -3.93 3.38
C LYS A 46 -9.63 -3.68 3.22
N ARG A 47 -8.92 -4.53 2.47
CA ARG A 47 -7.49 -4.33 2.18
C ARG A 47 -7.24 -3.13 1.28
N SER A 48 -8.04 -2.93 0.24
CA SER A 48 -7.92 -1.77 -0.64
C SER A 48 -8.12 -0.44 0.09
N ILE A 49 -9.11 -0.36 1.00
CA ILE A 49 -9.31 0.81 1.85
C ILE A 49 -8.14 1.02 2.81
N HIS A 50 -7.63 -0.05 3.41
CA HIS A 50 -6.46 0.01 4.29
C HIS A 50 -5.23 0.60 3.57
N ASP A 51 -4.93 0.14 2.36
CA ASP A 51 -3.79 0.63 1.57
C ASP A 51 -3.95 2.12 1.20
N ALA A 52 -5.16 2.53 0.81
CA ALA A 52 -5.47 3.93 0.53
C ALA A 52 -5.25 4.84 1.76
N LEU A 53 -5.67 4.38 2.95
CA LEU A 53 -5.45 5.11 4.20
C LEU A 53 -3.97 5.17 4.58
N CYS A 54 -3.19 4.12 4.32
CA CYS A 54 -1.74 4.13 4.49
C CYS A 54 -1.07 5.20 3.61
N VAL A 55 -1.47 5.33 2.34
CA VAL A 55 -0.93 6.37 1.44
C VAL A 55 -1.34 7.77 1.89
N ALA A 56 -2.61 7.97 2.26
CA ALA A 56 -3.09 9.27 2.75
C ALA A 56 -2.37 9.71 4.04
N ARG A 57 -2.13 8.77 4.97
CA ARG A 57 -1.32 9.01 6.17
C ARG A 57 0.11 9.42 5.82
N ASN A 58 0.74 8.73 4.87
CA ASN A 58 2.10 9.03 4.45
C ASN A 58 2.19 10.47 3.93
N LEU A 59 1.22 10.92 3.11
CA LEU A 59 1.18 12.29 2.59
C LEU A 59 1.03 13.36 3.68
N ILE A 60 0.32 13.07 4.77
CA ILE A 60 0.15 13.98 5.90
C ILE A 60 1.45 14.08 6.72
N ILE A 61 2.16 12.97 6.92
CA ILE A 61 3.41 12.93 7.70
C ILE A 61 4.59 13.47 6.89
N ASN A 62 4.66 13.12 5.61
CA ASN A 62 5.71 13.54 4.69
C ASN A 62 5.12 13.79 3.30
N ASN A 63 5.19 15.03 2.82
CA ASN A 63 4.63 15.41 1.52
C ASN A 63 5.53 15.08 0.31
N SER A 64 6.73 14.50 0.51
CA SER A 64 7.61 14.16 -0.61
C SER A 64 6.94 13.11 -1.53
N ILE A 65 6.53 13.53 -2.72
CA ILE A 65 5.94 12.68 -3.74
C ILE A 65 7.02 12.29 -4.76
N VAL A 66 7.06 11.00 -5.09
CA VAL A 66 7.89 10.47 -6.18
C VAL A 66 6.97 10.01 -7.31
N TYR A 67 7.40 10.23 -8.55
CA TYR A 67 6.66 9.81 -9.73
C TYR A 67 6.72 8.29 -9.91
N GLY A 68 5.56 7.66 -10.07
CA GLY A 68 5.45 6.22 -10.31
C GLY A 68 5.71 5.82 -11.77
N GLY A 69 5.23 4.63 -12.15
CA GLY A 69 5.29 4.14 -13.53
C GLY A 69 6.70 3.88 -14.04
N GLY A 70 7.65 3.51 -13.17
CA GLY A 70 9.04 3.25 -13.54
C GLY A 70 9.94 4.50 -13.55
N SER A 71 9.39 5.70 -13.38
CA SER A 71 10.18 6.94 -13.43
C SER A 71 11.14 7.08 -12.26
N ALA A 72 10.74 6.64 -11.06
CA ALA A 72 11.59 6.69 -9.87
C ALA A 72 12.81 5.78 -10.02
N GLU A 73 12.58 4.58 -10.52
CA GLU A 73 13.56 3.51 -10.69
C GLU A 73 14.59 3.91 -11.74
N ILE A 74 14.16 4.43 -12.90
CA ILE A 74 15.06 4.93 -13.97
C ILE A 74 15.93 6.08 -13.46
N SER A 75 15.35 7.02 -12.69
CA SER A 75 16.12 8.15 -12.14
C SER A 75 17.22 7.69 -11.18
N CYS A 76 16.95 6.64 -10.39
CA CYS A 76 17.91 6.05 -9.48
C CYS A 76 18.99 5.27 -10.24
N SER A 77 18.61 4.51 -11.28
CA SER A 77 19.51 3.75 -12.14
C SER A 77 20.61 4.63 -12.74
N ILE A 78 20.25 5.79 -13.31
CA ILE A 78 21.19 6.76 -13.88
C ILE A 78 22.18 7.30 -12.82
N VAL A 79 21.68 7.63 -11.63
CA VAL A 79 22.51 8.20 -10.56
C VAL A 79 23.49 7.16 -10.02
N VAL A 80 23.07 5.90 -9.90
CA VAL A 80 23.91 4.80 -9.42
C VAL A 80 24.95 4.42 -10.48
N GLU A 81 24.59 4.42 -11.76
CA GLU A 81 25.55 4.18 -12.85
C GLU A 81 26.66 5.24 -12.87
N ALA A 82 26.28 6.52 -12.75
CA ALA A 82 27.24 7.62 -12.63
C ALA A 82 28.08 7.53 -11.34
N ALA A 83 27.55 6.93 -10.27
CA ALA A 83 28.32 6.65 -9.07
C ALA A 83 29.30 5.49 -9.27
N ALA A 84 28.91 4.45 -10.02
CA ALA A 84 29.78 3.33 -10.35
C ALA A 84 31.01 3.79 -11.14
N ASP A 85 30.86 4.74 -12.07
CA ASP A 85 31.99 5.29 -12.83
C ASP A 85 33.00 6.06 -11.98
N ARG A 86 32.61 6.52 -10.78
CA ARG A 86 33.54 7.16 -9.83
C ARG A 86 34.37 6.18 -9.01
N HIS A 87 34.02 4.89 -9.03
CA HIS A 87 34.72 3.83 -8.29
C HIS A 87 35.44 2.90 -9.30
N PRO A 88 36.78 2.97 -9.43
CA PRO A 88 37.52 2.25 -10.48
C PRO A 88 37.92 0.81 -10.10
N GLU A 89 37.61 0.36 -8.88
CA GLU A 89 38.02 -0.94 -8.36
C GLU A 89 36.97 -2.04 -8.63
N VAL A 90 37.20 -3.24 -8.08
CA VAL A 90 36.37 -4.43 -8.30
C VAL A 90 34.92 -4.22 -7.85
N GLU A 91 34.69 -3.30 -6.92
CA GLU A 91 33.38 -2.87 -6.46
C GLU A 91 32.52 -2.28 -7.58
N GLN A 92 33.13 -1.74 -8.65
CA GLN A 92 32.39 -1.19 -9.79
C GLN A 92 31.43 -2.20 -10.42
N TYR A 93 31.82 -3.47 -10.48
CA TYR A 93 30.98 -4.53 -11.02
C TYR A 93 29.77 -4.81 -10.12
N ALA A 94 29.96 -4.77 -8.79
CA ALA A 94 28.87 -4.94 -7.85
C ALA A 94 27.89 -3.75 -7.91
N ILE A 95 28.40 -2.53 -8.06
CA ILE A 95 27.58 -1.32 -8.14
C ILE A 95 26.79 -1.28 -9.46
N ARG A 96 27.36 -1.76 -10.57
CA ARG A 96 26.68 -1.83 -11.88
C ARG A 96 25.54 -2.85 -11.96
N VAL A 97 25.54 -3.90 -11.14
CA VAL A 97 24.43 -4.87 -11.12
C VAL A 97 23.15 -4.29 -10.51
N PHE A 98 23.28 -3.27 -9.66
CA PHE A 98 22.13 -2.61 -9.03
C PHE A 98 21.22 -1.83 -10.02
N PRO A 99 21.73 -0.95 -10.91
CA PRO A 99 20.92 -0.30 -11.93
C PRO A 99 20.26 -1.31 -12.88
N ASP A 100 20.97 -2.37 -13.28
CA ASP A 100 20.39 -3.46 -14.09
C ASP A 100 19.18 -4.10 -13.40
N ALA A 101 19.24 -4.28 -12.07
CA ALA A 101 18.12 -4.82 -11.29
C ALA A 101 16.95 -3.82 -11.17
N LEU A 102 17.21 -2.51 -11.15
CA LEU A 102 16.17 -1.48 -11.14
C LEU A 102 15.45 -1.39 -12.49
N ASP A 103 16.17 -1.55 -13.59
CA ASP A 103 15.61 -1.55 -14.95
C ASP A 103 14.71 -2.78 -15.20
N ALA A 104 14.94 -3.89 -14.49
CA ALA A 104 14.03 -5.04 -14.53
C ALA A 104 12.61 -4.70 -14.00
N ILE A 105 12.50 -3.77 -13.04
CA ILE A 105 11.20 -3.34 -12.49
C ILE A 105 10.45 -2.50 -13.52
N SER A 106 11.12 -1.54 -14.16
CA SER A 106 10.49 -0.68 -15.17
C SER A 106 10.08 -1.46 -16.42
N THR A 107 10.91 -2.41 -16.87
CA THR A 107 10.60 -3.26 -18.03
C THR A 107 9.44 -4.22 -17.78
N SER A 108 9.14 -4.60 -16.52
CA SER A 108 8.04 -5.52 -16.22
C SER A 108 6.64 -4.98 -16.51
N PHE A 109 6.48 -3.67 -16.63
CA PHE A 109 5.21 -3.00 -16.91
C PHE A 109 5.02 -2.60 -18.39
N THR A 110 6.06 -2.77 -19.23
CA THR A 110 6.03 -2.48 -20.68
C THR A 110 5.77 -3.76 -21.47
#